data_AF-A0A8J7KQQ8-F1
#
_entry.id   AF-A0A8J7KQQ8-F1
#
_cell.length_a   1.000
_cell.length_b   1.000
_cell.length_c   1.000
_cell.angle_alpha   90.00
_cell.angle_beta   90.00
_cell.angle_gamma   90.00
#
_symmetry.space_group_name_H-M   'P 1'
#
loop_
_entity.id
_entity.type
_entity.pdbx_description
1 polymer ?
#
loop_
_entity_poly.entity_id
_entity_poly.type
_entity_poly.pdbx_seq_one_letter_code
_entity_poly.pdbx_strand_id
1 'polypeptide(L)'
;MALFSYISRYLLGKEYDLALKNGLVVFTVQGVSIYSSQEYLHIDLLIVSPLMLLTLYVLFQRSKKAARVAFETTFSEALNIINSVISVVNSVMLGIEQRGEKIAGVVGEEFRKISQRLEIGEDIESVLMESYRRLPYREYYFFIVTVLVNMKGGGQIKDVMTRLATMISNGRIIDRKKLAMTSEVRMSVKILTGIAIFFFFFIKYSSPDSFAILLYDPIGKFILYYAVGSIFSGIFIL
;
A
#
# COMPACT_ATOMS: atom_id res chain seq x y z
N MET A 1 -10.86 -4.88 17.72
CA MET A 1 -9.51 -4.53 18.25
C MET A 1 -8.37 -4.85 17.28
N ALA A 2 -8.34 -6.03 16.64
CA ALA A 2 -7.27 -6.43 15.69
C ALA A 2 -7.18 -5.58 14.40
N LEU A 3 -8.30 -5.05 13.89
CA LEU A 3 -8.30 -4.18 12.71
C LEU A 3 -7.61 -2.84 12.96
N PHE A 4 -7.79 -2.28 14.16
CA PHE A 4 -7.20 -1.00 14.56
C PHE A 4 -5.68 -1.11 14.74
N SER A 5 -5.18 -2.22 15.30
CA SER A 5 -3.74 -2.46 15.40
C SER A 5 -3.09 -2.72 14.03
N TYR A 6 -3.82 -3.36 13.10
CA TYR A 6 -3.36 -3.57 11.72
C TYR A 6 -3.29 -2.27 10.91
N ILE A 7 -4.29 -1.40 11.08
CA ILE A 7 -4.36 -0.08 10.46
C ILE A 7 -3.27 0.85 11.04
N SER A 8 -3.12 0.86 12.36
CA SER A 8 -2.09 1.61 13.07
C SER A 8 -0.68 1.28 12.59
N ARG A 9 -0.34 -0.01 12.45
CA ARG A 9 0.99 -0.45 11.97
C ARG A 9 1.35 0.07 10.58
N TYR A 10 0.37 0.22 9.69
CA TYR A 10 0.59 0.67 8.31
C TYR A 10 0.52 2.19 8.14
N LEU A 11 -0.33 2.88 8.90
CA LEU A 11 -0.44 4.35 8.84
C LEU A 11 0.66 5.05 9.62
N LEU A 12 1.03 4.52 10.79
CA LEU A 12 2.09 5.10 11.61
C LEU A 12 3.49 4.71 11.11
N GLY A 13 3.62 3.60 10.39
CA GLY A 13 4.92 3.06 10.03
C GLY A 13 5.78 2.76 11.27
N LYS A 14 6.95 2.16 11.06
CA LYS A 14 7.97 2.09 12.12
C LYS A 14 8.70 3.45 12.27
N GLU A 15 8.51 4.35 11.30
CA GLU A 15 9.15 5.65 11.16
C GLU A 15 8.14 6.78 11.38
N TYR A 16 8.33 7.55 12.46
CA TYR A 16 7.55 8.75 12.78
C TYR A 16 7.42 9.73 11.61
N ASP A 17 8.38 9.74 10.68
CA ASP A 17 8.43 10.62 9.52
C ASP A 17 7.29 10.35 8.52
N LEU A 18 6.88 9.10 8.34
CA LEU A 18 5.77 8.74 7.44
C LEU A 18 4.42 9.17 8.02
N ALA A 19 4.25 8.99 9.34
CA ALA A 19 3.06 9.42 10.07
C ALA A 19 2.93 10.96 10.06
N LEU A 20 4.04 11.67 10.28
CA LEU A 20 4.10 13.13 10.23
C LEU A 20 3.75 13.65 8.84
N LYS A 21 4.36 13.10 7.78
CA LYS A 21 4.10 13.51 6.40
C LYS A 21 2.64 13.25 5.99
N ASN A 22 2.09 12.09 6.34
CA ASN A 22 0.68 11.77 6.07
C ASN A 22 -0.26 12.66 6.89
N GLY A 23 0.06 12.93 8.15
CA GLY A 23 -0.68 13.85 9.01
C GLY A 23 -0.70 15.28 8.45
N LEU A 24 0.44 15.77 7.96
CA LEU A 24 0.60 17.09 7.35
C LEU A 24 -0.24 17.23 6.07
N VAL A 25 -0.28 16.18 5.25
CA VAL A 25 -1.15 16.14 4.04
C VAL A 25 -2.63 16.16 4.42
N VAL A 26 -3.07 15.40 5.42
CA VAL A 26 -4.47 15.44 5.88
C VAL A 26 -4.81 16.83 6.44
N PHE A 27 -3.91 17.42 7.24
CA PHE A 27 -4.13 18.71 7.88
C PHE A 27 -4.21 19.85 6.86
N THR A 28 -3.34 19.85 5.85
CA THR A 28 -3.36 20.85 4.76
C THR A 28 -4.58 20.70 3.87
N VAL A 29 -4.92 19.49 3.45
CA VAL A 29 -6.11 19.25 2.61
C VAL A 29 -7.39 19.62 3.36
N GLN A 30 -7.51 19.26 4.64
CA GLN A 30 -8.68 19.63 5.44
C GLN A 30 -8.70 21.12 5.78
N GLY A 31 -7.55 21.72 6.10
CA GLY A 31 -7.44 23.16 6.35
C GLY A 31 -7.90 23.98 5.15
N VAL A 32 -7.43 23.62 3.95
CA VAL A 32 -7.86 24.27 2.69
C VAL A 32 -9.35 24.03 2.42
N SER A 33 -9.86 22.83 2.71
CA SER A 33 -11.27 22.49 2.50
C SER A 33 -12.20 23.26 3.44
N ILE A 34 -11.83 23.41 4.71
CA ILE A 34 -12.58 24.16 5.73
C ILE A 34 -12.50 25.66 5.45
N TYR A 35 -11.31 26.17 5.13
CA TYR A 35 -11.08 27.58 4.78
C TYR A 35 -11.89 27.99 3.53
N SER A 36 -11.85 27.17 2.47
CA SER A 36 -12.63 27.41 1.25
C SER A 36 -14.15 27.34 1.51
N SER A 37 -14.58 26.51 2.46
CA SER A 37 -16.00 26.39 2.83
C SER A 37 -16.50 27.63 3.59
N GLN A 38 -15.72 28.13 4.56
CA GLN A 38 -16.10 29.30 5.36
C GLN A 38 -16.06 30.61 4.58
N GLU A 39 -15.07 30.81 3.70
CA GLU A 39 -14.85 32.12 3.08
C GLU A 39 -15.60 32.33 1.76
N TYR A 40 -15.99 31.26 1.05
CA TYR A 40 -16.57 31.38 -0.30
C TYR A 40 -17.90 30.65 -0.56
N LEU A 41 -18.26 29.64 0.24
CA LEU A 41 -19.25 28.65 -0.20
C LEU A 41 -20.48 28.49 0.72
N HIS A 42 -20.39 28.82 2.01
CA HIS A 42 -21.50 28.61 2.98
C HIS A 42 -22.11 27.17 2.87
N ILE A 43 -21.26 26.18 2.57
CA ILE A 43 -21.65 24.79 2.41
C ILE A 43 -21.64 24.10 3.78
N ASP A 44 -22.64 23.26 4.04
CA ASP A 44 -22.75 22.46 5.27
C ASP A 44 -21.56 21.53 5.49
N LEU A 45 -21.29 21.22 6.77
CA LEU A 45 -20.27 20.28 7.26
C LEU A 45 -20.31 18.88 6.60
N LEU A 46 -21.41 18.57 5.90
CA LEU A 46 -21.72 17.34 5.20
C LEU A 46 -20.78 17.00 4.02
N ILE A 47 -20.20 17.97 3.30
CA ILE A 47 -19.19 17.66 2.25
C ILE A 47 -17.79 17.38 2.85
N VAL A 48 -17.46 18.03 3.96
CA VAL A 48 -16.10 17.97 4.52
C VAL A 48 -15.78 16.58 5.09
N SER A 49 -16.77 15.91 5.69
CA SER A 49 -16.65 14.57 6.28
C SER A 49 -16.23 13.46 5.28
N PRO A 50 -16.89 13.28 4.11
CA PRO A 50 -16.48 12.26 3.14
C PRO A 50 -15.11 12.55 2.49
N LEU A 51 -14.71 13.82 2.38
CA LEU A 51 -13.38 14.21 1.92
C LEU A 51 -12.28 13.72 2.87
N MET A 52 -12.53 13.86 4.18
CA MET A 52 -11.65 13.37 5.23
C MET A 52 -11.51 11.84 5.18
N LEU A 53 -12.62 11.11 5.02
CA LEU A 53 -12.59 9.66 4.91
C LEU A 53 -11.87 9.19 3.64
N LEU A 54 -12.08 9.86 2.51
CA LEU A 54 -11.40 9.53 1.25
C LEU A 54 -9.89 9.76 1.35
N THR A 55 -9.46 10.91 1.90
CA THR A 55 -8.03 11.23 2.04
C THR A 55 -7.31 10.24 2.96
N LEU A 56 -7.90 9.89 4.10
CA LEU A 56 -7.41 8.83 4.98
C LEU A 56 -7.32 7.48 4.26
N TYR A 57 -8.35 7.11 3.50
CA TYR A 57 -8.37 5.86 2.74
C TYR A 57 -7.29 5.80 1.66
N VAL A 58 -7.09 6.87 0.89
CA VAL A 58 -6.05 6.96 -0.14
C VAL A 58 -4.65 6.86 0.48
N LEU A 59 -4.40 7.55 1.58
CA LEU A 59 -3.11 7.47 2.29
C LEU A 59 -2.87 6.06 2.84
N PHE A 60 -3.90 5.42 3.40
CA PHE A 60 -3.83 4.03 3.85
C PHE A 60 -3.41 3.08 2.72
N GLN A 61 -4.03 3.21 1.54
CA GLN A 61 -3.70 2.38 0.38
C GLN A 61 -2.29 2.64 -0.15
N ARG A 62 -1.83 3.90 -0.14
CA ARG A 62 -0.46 4.25 -0.54
C ARG A 62 0.58 3.66 0.42
N SER A 63 0.37 3.78 1.72
CA SER A 63 1.25 3.15 2.72
C SER A 63 1.30 1.63 2.57
N LYS A 64 0.13 1.01 2.32
CA LYS A 64 0.06 -0.45 2.11
C LYS A 64 0.87 -0.89 0.90
N LYS A 65 0.74 -0.16 -0.21
CA LYS A 65 1.50 -0.40 -1.44
C LYS A 65 3.00 -0.18 -1.25
N ALA A 66 3.40 0.86 -0.52
CA ALA A 66 4.80 1.14 -0.23
C ALA A 66 5.46 0.02 0.57
N ALA A 67 4.81 -0.46 1.65
CA ALA A 67 5.39 -1.56 2.44
C ALA A 67 5.45 -2.87 1.65
N ARG A 68 4.47 -3.13 0.77
CA ARG A 68 4.50 -4.27 -0.14
C ARG A 68 5.69 -4.19 -1.12
N VAL A 69 5.94 -3.03 -1.71
CA VAL A 69 7.10 -2.82 -2.61
C VAL A 69 8.42 -3.00 -1.86
N ALA A 70 8.52 -2.48 -0.64
CA ALA A 70 9.70 -2.66 0.20
C ALA A 70 9.95 -4.15 0.50
N PHE A 71 8.90 -4.88 0.89
CA PHE A 71 8.94 -6.33 1.07
C PHE A 71 9.36 -7.06 -0.22
N GLU A 72 8.68 -6.82 -1.34
CA GLU A 72 8.98 -7.54 -2.59
C GLU A 72 10.42 -7.32 -3.06
N THR A 73 10.95 -6.11 -2.86
CA THR A 73 12.33 -5.75 -3.23
C THR A 73 13.33 -6.53 -2.39
N THR A 74 13.21 -6.43 -1.07
CA THR A 74 14.13 -7.11 -0.13
C THR A 74 13.94 -8.62 -0.11
N PHE A 75 12.73 -9.13 -0.34
CA PHE A 75 12.47 -10.56 -0.43
C PHE A 75 13.08 -11.19 -1.69
N SER A 76 12.99 -10.50 -2.82
CA SER A 76 13.64 -10.95 -4.06
C SER A 76 15.16 -11.02 -3.91
N GLU A 77 15.76 -10.02 -3.24
CA GLU A 77 17.20 -10.01 -2.92
C GLU A 77 17.57 -11.16 -1.98
N ALA A 78 16.77 -11.36 -0.94
CA ALA A 78 16.94 -12.45 0.00
C ALA A 78 16.89 -13.83 -0.67
N LEU A 79 15.95 -14.05 -1.59
CA LEU A 79 15.86 -15.30 -2.36
C LEU A 79 17.07 -15.52 -3.27
N ASN A 80 17.61 -14.48 -3.90
CA ASN A 80 18.81 -14.61 -4.72
C ASN A 80 20.02 -15.04 -3.86
N ILE A 81 20.16 -14.45 -2.68
CA ILE A 81 21.23 -14.79 -1.73
C ILE A 81 21.07 -16.22 -1.21
N ILE A 82 19.86 -16.60 -0.78
CA ILE A 82 19.56 -17.94 -0.28
C ILE A 82 19.77 -19.01 -1.37
N ASN A 83 19.31 -18.76 -2.61
CA ASN A 83 19.55 -19.63 -3.76
C ASN A 83 21.04 -19.89 -4.02
N SER A 84 21.87 -18.86 -3.84
CA SER A 84 23.32 -18.97 -4.02
C SER A 84 23.98 -19.88 -2.98
N VAL A 85 23.46 -19.92 -1.74
CA VAL A 85 24.01 -20.75 -0.66
C VAL A 85 23.48 -22.18 -0.70
N ILE A 86 22.19 -22.36 -1.01
CA ILE A 86 21.57 -23.69 -1.17
C ILE A 86 22.27 -24.49 -2.27
N SER A 87 22.65 -23.82 -3.37
CA SER A 87 23.36 -24.47 -4.48
C SER A 87 24.75 -25.00 -4.11
N VAL A 88 25.33 -24.55 -2.98
CA VAL A 88 26.68 -24.90 -2.53
C VAL A 88 26.66 -25.85 -1.33
N VAL A 89 25.71 -25.68 -0.40
CA VAL A 89 25.73 -26.34 0.92
C VAL A 89 24.50 -27.22 1.19
N ASN A 90 23.50 -27.24 0.29
CA ASN A 90 22.22 -27.94 0.47
C ASN A 90 21.45 -27.58 1.77
N SER A 91 21.80 -26.48 2.43
CA SER A 91 21.17 -26.05 3.68
C SER A 91 20.67 -24.61 3.56
N VAL A 92 19.34 -24.46 3.55
CA VAL A 92 18.66 -23.14 3.64
C VAL A 92 19.04 -22.44 4.94
N MET A 93 19.21 -23.22 6.01
CA MET A 93 19.50 -22.74 7.36
C MET A 93 20.83 -21.99 7.41
N LEU A 94 21.90 -22.58 6.86
CA LEU A 94 23.21 -21.92 6.76
C LEU A 94 23.16 -20.66 5.88
N GLY A 95 22.27 -20.62 4.87
CA GLY A 95 22.04 -19.42 4.07
C GLY A 95 21.37 -18.28 4.84
N ILE A 96 20.42 -18.61 5.73
CA ILE A 96 19.76 -17.64 6.62
C ILE A 96 20.75 -17.15 7.69
N GLU A 97 21.51 -18.06 8.30
CA GLU A 97 22.48 -17.78 9.37
C GLU A 97 23.67 -16.94 8.87
N GLN A 98 24.36 -17.35 7.80
CA GLN A 98 25.57 -16.66 7.32
C GLN A 98 25.30 -15.35 6.58
N ARG A 99 24.09 -15.15 6.04
CA ARG A 99 23.81 -14.01 5.14
C ARG A 99 22.53 -13.23 5.44
N GLY A 100 21.78 -13.59 6.48
CA GLY A 100 20.73 -12.73 7.03
C GLY A 100 21.27 -11.33 7.39
N GLU A 101 22.55 -11.23 7.75
CA GLU A 101 23.23 -9.95 7.99
C GLU A 101 23.42 -9.07 6.76
N LYS A 102 23.50 -9.66 5.56
CA LYS A 102 23.74 -8.93 4.30
C LYS A 102 22.46 -8.45 3.63
N ILE A 103 21.30 -8.94 4.07
CA ILE A 103 20.00 -8.53 3.56
C ILE A 103 19.55 -7.31 4.38
N ALA A 104 19.33 -6.20 3.69
CA ALA A 104 18.77 -4.99 4.29
C ALA A 104 17.23 -5.05 4.40
N GLY A 105 16.65 -4.17 5.20
CA GLY A 105 15.20 -3.97 5.29
C GLY A 105 14.42 -5.09 5.99
N VAL A 106 13.10 -5.09 5.79
CA VAL A 106 12.13 -5.84 6.61
C VAL A 106 12.33 -7.35 6.59
N VAL A 107 12.78 -7.92 5.46
CA VAL A 107 13.06 -9.36 5.34
C VAL A 107 14.36 -9.72 6.04
N GLY A 108 15.40 -8.90 5.92
CA GLY A 108 16.67 -9.12 6.60
C GLY A 108 16.55 -9.02 8.12
N GLU A 109 15.79 -8.05 8.63
CA GLU A 109 15.46 -7.99 10.07
C GLU A 109 14.79 -9.28 10.56
N GLU A 110 13.87 -9.81 9.77
CA GLU A 110 13.12 -11.01 10.13
C GLU A 110 13.98 -12.28 10.05
N PHE A 111 14.86 -12.39 9.07
CA PHE A 111 15.79 -13.52 8.94
C PHE A 111 16.83 -13.54 10.05
N ARG A 112 17.32 -12.38 10.52
CA ARG A 112 18.18 -12.32 11.72
C ARG A 112 17.47 -12.85 12.96
N LYS A 113 16.19 -12.48 13.17
CA LYS A 113 15.39 -13.01 14.28
C LYS A 113 15.17 -14.51 14.17
N ILE A 114 14.94 -15.01 12.96
CA ILE A 114 14.82 -16.45 12.71
C ILE A 114 16.13 -17.15 13.09
N SER A 115 17.29 -16.66 12.63
CA SER A 115 18.61 -17.23 12.97
C SER A 115 18.81 -17.33 14.49
N GLN A 116 18.61 -16.22 15.21
CA GLN A 116 18.79 -16.17 16.66
C GLN A 116 17.90 -17.18 17.41
N ARG A 117 16.65 -17.36 16.97
CA ARG A 117 15.72 -18.30 17.61
C ARG A 117 16.07 -19.76 17.31
N LEU A 118 16.61 -20.03 16.12
CA LEU A 118 17.07 -21.35 15.75
C LEU A 118 18.38 -21.71 16.46
N GLU A 119 19.29 -20.75 16.66
CA GLU A 119 20.55 -20.92 17.41
C GLU A 119 20.31 -21.35 18.86
N ILE A 120 19.24 -20.84 19.49
CA ILE A 120 18.83 -21.26 20.85
C ILE A 120 17.98 -22.55 20.87
N GLY A 121 17.77 -23.18 19.72
CA GLY A 121 17.14 -24.50 19.60
C GLY A 121 15.61 -24.50 19.52
N GLU A 122 14.96 -23.38 19.17
CA GLU A 122 13.52 -23.38 18.95
C GLU A 122 13.11 -24.20 17.72
N ASP A 123 11.89 -24.75 17.77
CA ASP A 123 11.32 -25.52 16.66
C ASP A 123 11.18 -24.65 15.39
N ILE A 124 11.75 -25.14 14.29
CA ILE A 124 11.80 -24.39 13.02
C ILE A 124 10.42 -24.13 12.42
N GLU A 125 9.50 -25.10 12.53
CA GLU A 125 8.14 -24.95 12.00
C GLU A 125 7.43 -23.80 12.73
N SER A 126 7.56 -23.77 14.05
CA SER A 126 7.05 -22.70 14.90
C SER A 126 7.69 -21.34 14.58
N VAL A 127 9.02 -21.27 14.49
CA VAL A 127 9.75 -20.02 14.22
C VAL A 127 9.38 -19.42 12.86
N LEU A 128 9.32 -20.24 11.81
CA LEU A 128 8.95 -19.80 10.45
C LEU A 128 7.46 -19.45 10.36
N MET A 129 6.56 -20.20 10.99
CA MET A 129 5.14 -19.84 10.99
C MET A 129 4.86 -18.55 11.78
N GLU A 130 5.64 -18.28 12.83
CA GLU A 130 5.53 -17.04 13.57
C GLU A 130 6.07 -15.83 12.78
N SER A 131 7.11 -16.03 11.96
CA SER A 131 7.60 -14.98 11.07
C SER A 131 6.57 -14.58 10.02
N TYR A 132 5.73 -15.51 9.55
CA TYR A 132 4.60 -15.19 8.68
C TYR A 132 3.59 -14.23 9.33
N ARG A 133 3.39 -14.31 10.65
CA ARG A 133 2.51 -13.35 11.37
C ARG A 133 3.05 -11.93 11.33
N ARG A 134 4.37 -11.76 11.14
CA ARG A 134 5.05 -10.46 11.01
C ARG A 134 5.16 -9.99 9.56
N LEU A 135 5.36 -10.92 8.63
CA LEU A 135 5.39 -10.68 7.19
C LEU A 135 4.25 -11.47 6.50
N PRO A 136 2.98 -11.03 6.62
CA PRO A 136 1.81 -11.78 6.13
C PRO A 136 1.63 -11.62 4.61
N TYR A 137 2.66 -11.93 3.84
CA TYR A 137 2.67 -11.87 2.39
C TYR A 137 2.56 -13.29 1.81
N ARG A 138 1.78 -13.44 0.74
CA ARG A 138 1.49 -14.73 0.13
C ARG A 138 2.76 -15.44 -0.35
N GLU A 139 3.67 -14.68 -0.94
CA GLU A 139 4.95 -15.15 -1.45
C GLU A 139 5.87 -15.65 -0.31
N TYR A 140 5.82 -14.97 0.84
CA TYR A 140 6.55 -15.37 2.04
C TYR A 140 6.00 -16.68 2.63
N TYR A 141 4.67 -16.82 2.68
CA TYR A 141 4.02 -18.05 3.13
C TYR A 141 4.40 -19.25 2.25
N PHE A 142 4.38 -19.07 0.93
CA PHE A 142 4.81 -20.13 0.00
C PHE A 142 6.28 -20.51 0.19
N PHE A 143 7.16 -19.55 0.48
CA PHE A 143 8.54 -19.83 0.85
C PHE A 143 8.65 -20.68 2.13
N ILE A 144 7.95 -20.29 3.20
CA ILE A 144 7.96 -21.04 4.47
C ILE A 144 7.50 -22.47 4.27
N VAL A 145 6.32 -22.66 3.66
CA VAL A 145 5.75 -24.00 3.40
C VAL A 145 6.70 -24.83 2.54
N THR A 146 7.32 -24.23 1.53
CA THR A 146 8.32 -24.89 0.69
C THR A 146 9.51 -25.37 1.51
N VAL A 147 10.08 -24.51 2.35
CA VAL A 147 11.23 -24.86 3.19
C VAL A 147 10.88 -26.02 4.13
N LEU A 148 9.74 -25.94 4.80
CA LEU A 148 9.28 -26.98 5.74
C LEU A 148 9.00 -28.32 5.07
N VAL A 149 8.37 -28.33 3.89
CA VAL A 149 8.11 -29.56 3.12
C VAL A 149 9.40 -30.21 2.67
N ASN A 150 10.37 -29.43 2.17
CA ASN A 150 11.65 -29.98 1.71
C ASN A 150 12.50 -30.51 2.85
N MET A 151 12.44 -29.90 4.04
CA MET A 151 13.11 -30.41 5.23
C MET A 151 12.56 -31.75 5.70
N LYS A 152 11.24 -31.98 5.57
CA LYS A 152 10.61 -33.27 5.92
C LYS A 152 10.82 -34.35 4.86
N GLY A 153 11.06 -33.98 3.59
CA GLY A 153 11.05 -34.90 2.44
C GLY A 153 12.39 -35.15 1.74
N GLY A 154 13.48 -34.44 2.10
CA GLY A 154 14.82 -34.67 1.52
C GLY A 154 14.99 -34.27 0.03
N GLY A 155 14.08 -33.47 -0.54
CA GLY A 155 14.03 -33.12 -1.97
C GLY A 155 14.84 -31.87 -2.37
N GLN A 156 15.05 -31.68 -3.69
CA GLN A 156 15.89 -30.63 -4.30
C GLN A 156 15.33 -29.21 -4.07
N ILE A 157 15.73 -28.59 -2.96
CA ILE A 157 15.39 -27.23 -2.52
C ILE A 157 15.64 -26.17 -3.62
N LYS A 158 16.64 -26.39 -4.50
CA LYS A 158 17.02 -25.50 -5.60
C LYS A 158 15.89 -25.24 -6.60
N ASP A 159 15.12 -26.27 -6.96
CA ASP A 159 14.05 -26.14 -7.95
C ASP A 159 12.87 -25.31 -7.41
N VAL A 160 12.55 -25.46 -6.13
CA VAL A 160 11.42 -24.74 -5.55
C VAL A 160 11.75 -23.28 -5.28
N MET A 161 12.97 -22.98 -4.84
CA MET A 161 13.43 -21.60 -4.70
C MET A 161 13.52 -20.87 -6.06
N THR A 162 13.90 -21.57 -7.12
CA THR A 162 13.87 -21.04 -8.50
C THR A 162 12.44 -20.75 -8.96
N ARG A 163 11.47 -21.63 -8.64
CA ARG A 163 10.04 -21.41 -8.91
C ARG A 163 9.48 -20.21 -8.14
N LEU A 164 9.88 -20.00 -6.88
CA LEU A 164 9.46 -18.85 -6.09
C LEU A 164 10.01 -17.52 -6.61
N ALA A 165 11.30 -17.49 -6.98
CA ALA A 165 11.91 -16.32 -7.61
C ALA A 165 11.18 -15.96 -8.92
N THR A 166 10.85 -16.96 -9.72
CA THR A 166 10.06 -16.81 -10.96
C THR A 166 8.65 -16.30 -10.66
N MET A 167 7.99 -16.82 -9.62
CA MET A 167 6.65 -16.40 -9.20
C MET A 167 6.59 -14.92 -8.78
N ILE A 168 7.58 -14.44 -8.01
CA ILE A 168 7.66 -13.03 -7.60
C ILE A 168 7.92 -12.13 -8.80
N SER A 169 8.82 -12.52 -9.69
CA SER A 169 9.09 -11.77 -10.93
C SER A 169 7.83 -11.68 -11.81
N ASN A 170 7.14 -12.80 -12.01
CA ASN A 170 5.88 -12.86 -12.74
C ASN A 170 4.79 -11.99 -12.09
N GLY A 171 4.72 -11.95 -10.75
CA GLY A 171 3.84 -11.05 -10.00
C GLY A 171 4.10 -9.58 -10.33
N ARG A 172 5.36 -9.15 -10.35
CA ARG A 172 5.74 -7.78 -10.74
C ARG A 172 5.35 -7.45 -12.18
N ILE A 173 5.48 -8.41 -13.11
CA ILE A 173 5.07 -8.24 -14.50
C ILE A 173 3.54 -8.05 -14.58
N ILE A 174 2.77 -8.85 -13.84
CA ILE A 174 1.31 -8.72 -13.77
C ILE A 174 0.90 -7.36 -13.19
N ASP A 175 1.57 -6.90 -12.14
CA ASP A 175 1.26 -5.60 -11.54
C ASP A 175 1.65 -4.43 -12.45
N ARG A 176 2.78 -4.52 -13.15
CA ARG A 176 3.13 -3.56 -14.21
C ARG A 176 2.10 -3.56 -15.34
N LYS A 177 1.63 -4.74 -15.75
CA LYS A 177 0.57 -4.88 -16.76
C LYS A 177 -0.75 -4.26 -16.28
N LYS A 178 -1.16 -4.49 -15.03
CA LYS A 178 -2.33 -3.83 -14.42
C LYS A 178 -2.17 -2.31 -14.43
N LEU A 179 -1.00 -1.80 -14.04
CA LEU A 179 -0.73 -0.36 -14.06
C LEU A 179 -0.81 0.20 -15.47
N ALA A 180 -0.26 -0.49 -16.46
CA ALA A 180 -0.32 -0.09 -17.86
C ALA A 180 -1.77 -0.09 -18.40
N MET A 181 -2.53 -1.16 -18.16
CA MET A 181 -3.93 -1.28 -18.59
C MET A 181 -4.85 -0.24 -17.92
N THR A 182 -4.57 0.13 -16.67
CA THR A 182 -5.34 1.16 -15.95
C THR A 182 -4.82 2.58 -16.20
N SER A 183 -3.72 2.77 -16.94
CA SER A 183 -3.18 4.12 -17.21
C SER A 183 -4.16 4.96 -18.02
N GLU A 184 -4.84 4.36 -18.98
CA GLU A 184 -5.83 5.05 -19.81
C GLU A 184 -7.01 5.54 -18.95
N VAL A 185 -7.62 4.64 -18.17
CA VAL A 185 -8.73 5.00 -17.26
C VAL A 185 -8.31 6.06 -16.24
N ARG A 186 -7.11 5.93 -15.66
CA ARG A 186 -6.56 6.92 -14.72
C ARG A 186 -6.33 8.28 -15.38
N MET A 187 -5.91 8.32 -16.65
CA MET A 187 -5.73 9.57 -17.39
C MET A 187 -7.08 10.20 -17.73
N SER A 188 -8.06 9.40 -18.16
CA SER A 188 -9.43 9.87 -18.41
C SER A 188 -10.09 10.46 -17.16
N VAL A 189 -9.95 9.83 -15.99
CA VAL A 189 -10.50 10.39 -14.73
C VAL A 189 -9.81 11.68 -14.33
N LYS A 190 -8.49 11.80 -14.53
CA LYS A 190 -7.77 13.07 -14.30
C LYS A 190 -8.26 14.19 -15.21
N ILE A 191 -8.46 13.89 -16.50
CA ILE A 191 -8.97 14.85 -17.48
C ILE A 191 -10.40 15.27 -17.12
N LEU A 192 -11.29 14.32 -16.85
CA LEU A 192 -12.69 14.59 -16.50
C LEU A 192 -12.80 15.41 -15.21
N THR A 193 -12.02 15.07 -14.19
CA THR A 193 -11.95 15.83 -12.92
C THR A 193 -11.42 17.24 -13.17
N GLY A 194 -10.38 17.38 -13.99
CA GLY A 194 -9.81 18.67 -14.35
C GLY A 194 -10.80 19.57 -15.09
N ILE A 195 -11.57 19.01 -16.02
CA ILE A 195 -12.63 19.73 -16.76
C ILE A 195 -13.71 20.22 -15.79
N ALA A 196 -14.18 19.39 -14.86
CA ALA A 196 -15.20 19.79 -13.89
C ALA A 196 -14.72 20.94 -12.98
N ILE A 197 -13.48 20.87 -12.49
CA ILE A 197 -12.87 21.94 -11.68
C ILE A 197 -12.72 23.22 -12.51
N PHE A 198 -12.25 23.10 -13.75
CA PHE A 198 -12.11 24.24 -14.66
C PHE A 198 -13.46 24.93 -14.90
N PHE A 199 -14.50 24.16 -15.24
CA PHE A 199 -15.85 24.70 -15.46
C PHE A 199 -16.42 25.38 -14.21
N PHE A 200 -16.18 24.81 -13.03
CA PHE A 200 -16.61 25.42 -11.77
C PHE A 200 -16.02 26.82 -11.57
N PHE A 201 -14.70 26.98 -11.78
CA PHE A 201 -14.06 28.29 -11.71
C PHE A 201 -14.44 29.21 -12.88
N PHE A 202 -14.59 28.66 -14.08
CA PHE A 202 -14.98 29.42 -15.26
C PHE A 202 -16.35 30.08 -15.06
N ILE A 203 -17.35 29.35 -14.56
CA ILE A 203 -18.69 29.91 -14.29
C ILE A 203 -18.60 31.00 -13.21
N LYS A 204 -17.78 30.80 -12.16
CA LYS A 204 -17.56 31.81 -11.11
C LYS A 204 -17.12 33.17 -11.67
N TYR A 205 -16.22 33.18 -12.67
CA TYR A 205 -15.70 34.42 -13.24
C TYR A 205 -16.51 34.95 -14.43
N SER A 206 -17.09 34.07 -15.24
CA SER A 206 -17.81 34.44 -16.46
C SER A 206 -19.24 34.90 -16.16
N SER A 207 -19.93 34.28 -15.20
CA SER A 207 -21.30 34.64 -14.81
C SER A 207 -21.50 34.50 -13.29
N PRO A 208 -21.15 35.55 -12.52
CA PRO A 208 -21.29 35.55 -11.07
C PRO A 208 -22.73 35.31 -10.59
N ASP A 209 -23.72 35.81 -11.34
CA ASP A 209 -25.15 35.65 -11.01
C ASP A 209 -25.60 34.18 -11.16
N SER A 210 -25.16 33.50 -12.22
CA SER A 210 -25.43 32.06 -12.40
C SER A 210 -24.71 31.21 -11.35
N PHE A 211 -23.50 31.61 -10.95
CA PHE A 211 -22.76 30.96 -9.87
C PHE A 211 -23.45 31.14 -8.50
N ALA A 212 -24.03 32.31 -8.24
CA ALA A 212 -24.80 32.57 -7.03
C ALA A 212 -26.05 31.68 -6.96
N ILE A 213 -26.78 31.48 -8.06
CA ILE A 213 -27.91 30.54 -8.10
C ILE A 213 -27.44 29.13 -7.76
N LEU A 214 -26.30 28.68 -8.32
CA LEU A 214 -25.74 27.36 -8.03
C LEU A 214 -25.41 27.16 -6.54
N LEU A 215 -24.98 28.21 -5.84
CA LEU A 215 -24.58 28.12 -4.42
C LEU A 215 -25.72 28.33 -3.44
N TYR A 216 -26.65 29.24 -3.73
CA TYR A 216 -27.65 29.67 -2.76
C TYR A 216 -29.03 29.03 -3.00
N ASP A 217 -29.34 28.64 -4.23
CA ASP A 217 -30.61 27.98 -4.54
C ASP A 217 -30.62 26.51 -4.08
N PRO A 218 -31.72 26.00 -3.47
CA PRO A 218 -31.81 24.60 -3.04
C PRO A 218 -31.56 23.57 -4.16
N ILE A 219 -32.02 23.86 -5.38
CA ILE A 219 -31.83 22.98 -6.54
C ILE A 219 -30.36 23.05 -6.99
N GLY A 220 -29.77 24.25 -7.00
CA GLY A 220 -28.35 24.46 -7.29
C GLY A 220 -27.43 23.66 -6.37
N LYS A 221 -27.68 23.72 -5.05
CA LYS A 221 -26.93 22.94 -4.05
C LYS A 221 -27.03 21.43 -4.29
N PHE A 222 -28.20 20.92 -4.64
CA PHE A 222 -28.37 19.48 -4.91
C PHE A 222 -27.54 19.02 -6.12
N ILE A 223 -27.54 19.80 -7.20
CA ILE A 223 -26.73 19.53 -8.40
C ILE A 223 -25.23 19.56 -8.05
N LEU A 224 -24.80 20.53 -7.24
CA LEU A 224 -23.42 20.63 -6.79
C LEU A 224 -23.01 19.41 -5.94
N TYR A 225 -23.84 18.99 -4.99
CA TYR A 225 -23.59 17.79 -4.17
C TYR A 225 -23.50 16.53 -5.04
N TYR A 226 -24.38 16.38 -6.03
CA TYR A 226 -24.33 15.26 -6.96
C TYR A 226 -23.05 15.26 -7.79
N ALA A 227 -22.64 16.42 -8.32
CA ALA A 227 -21.43 16.57 -9.12
C ALA A 227 -20.17 16.22 -8.30
N VAL A 228 -20.05 16.76 -7.10
CA VAL A 228 -18.95 16.42 -6.18
C VAL A 228 -19.00 14.93 -5.83
N GLY A 229 -20.13 14.42 -5.37
CA GLY A 229 -20.28 13.00 -5.01
C GLY A 229 -19.91 12.03 -6.14
N SER A 230 -20.27 12.35 -7.38
CA SER A 230 -19.92 11.57 -8.57
C SER A 230 -18.41 11.54 -8.86
N ILE A 231 -17.73 12.67 -8.72
CA ILE A 231 -16.26 12.72 -8.86
C ILE A 231 -15.59 11.90 -7.75
N PHE A 232 -16.09 12.02 -6.51
CA PHE A 232 -15.57 11.28 -5.36
C PHE A 232 -15.75 9.77 -5.50
N SER A 233 -16.91 9.30 -5.96
CA SER A 233 -17.15 7.88 -6.21
C SER A 233 -16.26 7.35 -7.33
N GLY A 234 -16.06 8.12 -8.41
CA GLY A 234 -15.13 7.78 -9.48
C GLY A 234 -13.68 7.63 -9.02
N ILE A 235 -13.22 8.51 -8.12
CA ILE A 235 -11.87 8.42 -7.51
C ILE A 235 -11.79 7.23 -6.54
N PHE A 236 -12.86 6.91 -5.81
CA PHE A 236 -12.88 5.83 -4.84
C PHE A 236 -12.80 4.43 -5.46
N ILE A 237 -13.38 4.26 -6.66
CA ILE A 237 -13.40 2.98 -7.39
C ILE A 237 -12.01 2.64 -8.00
N LEU A 238 -11.17 3.66 -8.25
CA LEU A 238 -9.85 3.54 -8.88
C LEU A 238 -8.69 3.34 -7.89
#